data_AF-A0A0K0DLP5-F1
#
_entry.id   AF-A0A0K0DLP5-F1
#
_cell.length_a   1.000
_cell.length_b   1.000
_cell.length_c   1.000
_cell.angle_alpha   90.00
_cell.angle_beta   90.00
_cell.angle_gamma   90.00
#
_symmetry.space_group_name_H-M   'P 1'
#
loop_
_entity.id
_entity.type
_entity.pdbx_description
1 polymer ?
#
loop_
_entity_poly.entity_id
_entity_poly.type
_entity_poly.pdbx_seq_one_letter_code
_entity_poly.pdbx_strand_id
1 'polypeptide(L)'
;MLHLKEVDGKKSVLVRAATAIGTVWINAFMNKAMKVSIVDEKGEKIRLTYPTSEEEISTYIRRFPSAKEASRVVEDIEVAAK
;
A
#
# COMPACT_ATOMS: atom_id res chain seq x y z
N MET A 1 4.86 1.33 9.86
CA MET A 1 3.53 1.93 9.80
C MET A 1 3.18 2.22 8.34
N LEU A 2 1.95 1.93 7.92
CA LEU A 2 1.43 2.27 6.60
C LEU A 2 0.54 3.50 6.74
N HIS A 3 0.70 4.43 5.81
CA HIS A 3 -0.04 5.66 5.72
C HIS A 3 -0.59 5.77 4.30
N LEU A 4 -1.85 6.14 4.18
CA LEU A 4 -2.45 6.61 2.94
C LEU A 4 -2.53 8.13 3.07
N LYS A 5 -1.82 8.86 2.23
CA LYS A 5 -1.73 10.33 2.31
C LYS A 5 -2.21 10.95 1.01
N GLU A 6 -2.72 12.17 1.11
CA GLU A 6 -2.99 13.03 -0.05
C GLU A 6 -1.97 14.17 -0.05
N VAL A 7 -1.31 14.36 -1.18
CA VAL A 7 -0.30 15.41 -1.42
C VAL A 7 -0.56 15.97 -2.80
N ASP A 8 -0.81 17.28 -2.89
CA ASP A 8 -1.06 17.99 -4.16
C ASP A 8 -2.18 17.35 -5.00
N GLY A 9 -3.25 16.89 -4.35
CA GLY A 9 -4.39 16.21 -4.98
C GLY A 9 -4.11 14.78 -5.44
N LYS A 10 -2.91 14.25 -5.17
CA LYS A 10 -2.53 12.87 -5.47
C LYS A 10 -2.47 12.04 -4.19
N LYS A 11 -3.07 10.85 -4.22
CA LYS A 11 -2.98 9.90 -3.11
C LYS A 11 -1.70 9.06 -3.22
N SER A 12 -1.08 8.75 -2.10
CA SER A 12 0.15 7.95 -2.03
C SER A 12 0.12 6.92 -0.91
N VAL A 13 0.75 5.77 -1.15
CA VAL A 13 1.06 4.77 -0.13
C VAL A 13 2.45 5.06 0.41
N LEU A 14 2.54 5.30 1.72
CA LEU A 14 3.79 5.48 2.44
C LEU A 14 3.92 4.41 3.52
N VAL A 15 4.96 3.60 3.45
CA VAL A 15 5.31 2.64 4.51
C VAL A 15 6.65 3.02 5.12
N ARG A 16 6.68 3.16 6.44
CA ARG A 16 7.89 3.42 7.22
C ARG A 16 8.17 2.32 8.24
N ALA A 17 9.42 2.05 8.54
CA ALA A 17 9.82 1.22 9.67
C ALA A 17 9.27 1.82 10.99
N ALA A 18 8.84 0.97 11.92
CA ALA A 18 8.41 1.40 13.25
C ALA A 18 9.62 1.53 14.19
N THR A 19 10.60 2.33 13.79
CA THR A 19 11.83 2.61 14.54
C THR A 19 12.02 4.12 14.68
N ALA A 20 12.90 4.56 15.59
CA ALA A 20 13.20 5.98 15.77
C ALA A 20 13.68 6.66 14.48
N ILE A 21 14.38 5.93 13.61
CA ILE A 21 14.89 6.43 12.33
C ILE A 21 13.75 6.53 11.29
N GLY A 22 12.76 5.63 11.35
CA GLY A 22 11.58 5.72 10.48
C GLY A 22 11.87 5.54 8.99
N THR A 23 12.82 4.66 8.65
CA THR A 23 13.24 4.34 7.27
C THR A 23 12.03 4.10 6.37
N VAL A 24 12.03 4.73 5.18
CA VAL A 24 10.97 4.55 4.19
C VAL A 24 11.18 3.23 3.43
N TRP A 25 10.16 2.39 3.43
CA TRP A 25 10.14 1.13 2.66
C TRP A 25 9.33 1.26 1.37
N ILE A 26 8.24 2.02 1.42
CA ILE A 26 7.38 2.29 0.26
C ILE A 26 7.07 3.78 0.25
N ASN A 27 7.21 4.43 -0.90
CA ASN A 27 6.71 5.77 -1.15
C ASN A 27 6.31 5.88 -2.62
N ALA A 28 5.04 5.60 -2.91
CA ALA A 28 4.55 5.54 -4.28
C ALA A 28 3.17 6.20 -4.39
N PHE A 29 2.94 6.90 -5.51
CA PHE A 29 1.61 7.40 -5.84
C PHE A 29 0.68 6.24 -6.18
N MET A 30 -0.57 6.35 -5.73
CA MET A 30 -1.64 5.47 -6.17
C MET A 30 -2.01 5.87 -7.60
N ASN A 31 -1.80 4.97 -8.54
CA ASN A 31 -2.08 5.19 -9.96
C ASN A 31 -2.55 3.87 -10.59
N LYS A 32 -2.89 3.90 -11.87
CA LYS A 32 -3.41 2.74 -12.62
C LYS A 32 -2.46 1.54 -12.69
N ALA A 33 -1.16 1.72 -12.44
CA ALA A 33 -0.19 0.63 -12.40
C ALA A 33 -0.15 -0.07 -11.03
N MET A 34 -0.68 0.56 -9.97
CA MET A 34 -0.76 -0.04 -8.65
C MET A 34 -1.87 -1.09 -8.59
N LYS A 35 -1.55 -2.25 -8.04
CA LYS A 35 -2.52 -3.34 -7.81
C LYS A 35 -2.47 -3.77 -6.36
N VAL A 36 -3.63 -4.03 -5.79
CA VAL A 36 -3.76 -4.53 -4.42
C VAL A 36 -4.75 -5.70 -4.41
N SER A 37 -4.46 -6.73 -3.62
CA SER A 37 -5.38 -7.86 -3.43
C SER A 37 -5.18 -8.55 -2.09
N ILE A 38 -6.23 -9.19 -1.58
CA ILE A 38 -6.15 -10.10 -0.44
C ILE A 38 -5.49 -11.42 -0.88
N VAL A 39 -4.58 -11.97 -0.08
CA VAL A 39 -3.78 -13.16 -0.46
C VAL A 39 -3.78 -14.29 0.57
N ASP A 40 -4.60 -14.19 1.61
CA ASP A 40 -4.80 -15.27 2.57
C ASP A 40 -6.28 -15.51 2.85
N GLU A 41 -6.61 -16.73 3.28
CA GLU A 41 -7.98 -17.15 3.57
C GLU A 41 -8.61 -16.35 4.72
N LYS A 42 -7.79 -15.88 5.66
CA LYS A 42 -8.23 -15.06 6.79
C LYS A 42 -8.53 -13.61 6.40
N GLY A 43 -8.10 -13.16 5.22
CA GLY A 43 -8.27 -11.79 4.76
C GLY A 43 -7.35 -10.77 5.45
N GLU A 44 -6.34 -11.20 6.20
CA GLU A 44 -5.45 -10.32 6.96
C GLU A 44 -4.22 -9.87 6.17
N LYS A 45 -3.92 -10.50 5.03
CA LYS A 45 -2.73 -10.21 4.23
C LYS A 45 -3.14 -9.63 2.89
N ILE A 46 -2.54 -8.49 2.56
CA ILE A 46 -2.62 -7.92 1.22
C ILE A 46 -1.31 -8.18 0.46
N ARG A 47 -1.41 -8.36 -0.85
CA ARG A 47 -0.32 -8.15 -1.80
C ARG A 47 -0.52 -6.78 -2.41
N LEU A 48 0.54 -5.97 -2.38
CA LEU A 48 0.60 -4.65 -3.00
C LEU A 48 1.71 -4.66 -4.05
N THR A 49 1.34 -4.45 -5.31
CA THR A 49 2.26 -4.26 -6.42
C THR A 49 2.22 -2.79 -6.81
N TYR A 50 3.39 -2.14 -6.87
CA TYR A 50 3.48 -0.70 -7.08
C TYR A 50 4.77 -0.34 -7.86
N PRO A 51 4.75 0.77 -8.62
CA PRO A 51 5.96 1.26 -9.28
C PRO A 51 6.92 1.86 -8.24
N THR A 52 8.17 1.40 -8.23
CA THR A 52 9.27 2.03 -7.48
C THR A 52 9.97 3.10 -8.30
N SER A 53 9.94 2.97 -9.63
CA SER A 53 10.43 3.95 -10.61
C SER A 53 9.61 3.83 -11.89
N GLU A 54 10.01 4.54 -12.96
CA GLU A 54 9.37 4.40 -14.28
C GLU A 54 9.59 3.01 -14.91
N GLU A 55 10.67 2.32 -14.54
CA GLU A 55 11.07 1.04 -15.15
C GLU A 55 10.95 -0.16 -14.20
N GLU A 56 10.72 0.10 -12.91
CA GLU A 56 10.74 -0.94 -11.88
C GLU A 56 9.41 -1.03 -11.14
N ILE A 57 8.93 -2.27 -11.02
CA ILE A 57 7.73 -2.62 -10.24
C ILE A 57 8.15 -3.56 -9.12
N SER A 58 7.77 -3.21 -7.89
CA SER A 58 7.98 -4.04 -6.71
C SER A 58 6.66 -4.63 -6.22
N THR A 59 6.76 -5.80 -5.57
CA THR A 59 5.61 -6.44 -4.92
C THR A 59 5.92 -6.73 -3.46
N TYR A 60 5.03 -6.26 -2.58
CA TYR A 60 5.11 -6.46 -1.13
C TYR A 60 3.90 -7.23 -0.64
N ILE A 61 4.12 -8.10 0.37
CA ILE A 61 3.04 -8.70 1.14
C ILE A 61 3.02 -8.04 2.51
N ARG A 62 1.86 -7.56 2.93
CA ARG A 62 1.68 -6.92 4.24
C ARG A 62 0.54 -7.57 5.01
N ARG A 63 0.85 -7.97 6.25
CA ARG A 63 -0.13 -8.47 7.21
C ARG A 63 -0.70 -7.33 8.05
N PHE A 64 -1.99 -7.38 8.28
CA PHE A 64 -2.75 -6.51 9.17
C PHE A 64 -3.18 -7.28 10.44
N PRO A 65 -3.45 -6.57 11.54
CA PRO A 65 -4.02 -7.15 12.76
C PRO A 65 -5.41 -7.77 12.56
N SER A 66 -6.16 -7.34 11.55
CA SER A 66 -7.49 -7.87 11.25
C SER A 66 -7.85 -7.77 9.78
N ALA A 67 -8.76 -8.62 9.33
CA ALA A 67 -9.30 -8.58 7.97
C ALA A 67 -10.02 -7.26 7.67
N LYS A 68 -10.73 -6.70 8.65
CA LYS A 68 -11.43 -5.42 8.53
C LYS A 68 -10.47 -4.28 8.14
N GLU A 69 -9.30 -4.22 8.78
CA GLU A 69 -8.29 -3.21 8.44
C GLU A 69 -7.69 -3.42 7.05
N ALA A 70 -7.40 -4.67 6.69
CA ALA A 70 -6.90 -5.01 5.37
C ALA A 70 -7.90 -4.60 4.28
N SER A 71 -9.17 -4.98 4.41
CA SER A 71 -10.23 -4.66 3.45
C SER A 71 -10.41 -3.15 3.26
N ARG A 72 -10.40 -2.35 4.34
CA ARG A 72 -10.47 -0.88 4.22
C ARG A 72 -9.30 -0.32 3.40
N VAL A 73 -8.08 -0.82 3.63
CA VAL A 73 -6.90 -0.36 2.87
C VAL A 73 -6.98 -0.78 1.41
N VAL A 74 -7.49 -1.98 1.11
CA VAL A 74 -7.72 -2.42 -0.28
C VAL A 74 -8.69 -1.46 -0.98
N GLU A 75 -9.84 -1.19 -0.37
CA GLU A 75 -10.86 -0.30 -0.94
C GLU A 75 -10.32 1.11 -1.18
N ASP A 76 -9.63 1.69 -0.20
CA ASP A 76 -9.04 3.04 -0.32
C ASP A 76 -8.04 3.13 -1.48
N ILE A 77 -7.21 2.10 -1.66
CA ILE A 77 -6.23 2.03 -2.74
C ILE A 77 -6.92 1.81 -4.09
N GLU A 78 -7.90 0.90 -4.17
CA GLU A 78 -8.64 0.64 -5.41
C GLU A 78 -9.43 1.86 -5.88
N VAL A 79 -10.03 2.62 -4.97
CA VAL A 79 -10.73 3.88 -5.31
C VAL A 79 -9.75 4.93 -5.83
N ALA A 80 -8.57 5.02 -5.23
CA ALA A 80 -7.56 6.00 -5.58
C ALA A 80 -6.72 5.66 -6.83
N ALA A 81 -6.61 4.37 -7.17
CA ALA A 81 -5.83 3.88 -8.30
C ALA A 81 -6.60 3.88 -9.64
N LYS A 82 -7.89 4.25 -9.63
CA LYS A 82 -8.73 4.44 -10.83
C LYS A 82 -8.28 5.65 -11.66
#